data_AF-A0A6G3WHZ9-F1
#
_entry.id   AF-A0A6G3WHZ9-F1
#
_cell.length_a   1.000
_cell.length_b   1.000
_cell.length_c   1.000
_cell.angle_alpha   90.00
_cell.angle_beta   90.00
_cell.angle_gamma   90.00
#
_symmetry.space_group_name_H-M   'P 1'
#
loop_
_entity.id
_entity.type
_entity.pdbx_description
1 polymer ?
#
loop_
_entity_poly.entity_id
_entity_poly.type
_entity_poly.pdbx_seq_one_letter_code
_entity_poly.pdbx_strand_id
1 'polypeptide(L)'
;MARLDEPFTVGGLTLPNRIVMAPMTRTASPGGVPGPDVAEYYARRAAHRVGLIITEGTYIGHPAAPAYDGVPDFHGEQALAGWAHVLRRVHEEGGRIIPQLWHTGAARTATDPPAEGPSGIGLDGAPAGRAMTHR
;
A
#
# COMPACT_ATOMS: atom_id res chain seq x y z
N MET A 1 26.40 1.30 -19.20
CA MET A 1 25.00 1.03 -18.78
C MET A 1 25.05 0.58 -17.32
N ALA A 2 24.19 1.09 -16.45
CA ALA A 2 24.23 0.73 -15.02
C ALA A 2 23.73 -0.70 -14.79
N ARG A 3 24.34 -1.44 -13.86
CA ARG A 3 23.95 -2.82 -13.54
C ARG A 3 22.82 -2.86 -12.52
N LEU A 4 22.01 -3.93 -12.55
CA LEU A 4 20.89 -4.09 -11.61
C LEU A 4 21.34 -4.30 -10.17
N ASP A 5 22.53 -4.89 -9.95
CA ASP A 5 23.07 -5.20 -8.62
C ASP A 5 23.91 -4.07 -8.02
N GLU A 6 24.12 -2.97 -8.76
CA GLU A 6 24.82 -1.79 -8.27
C GLU A 6 23.93 -0.95 -7.34
N PRO A 7 24.46 -0.51 -6.17
CA PRO A 7 23.77 0.45 -5.32
C PRO A 7 23.43 1.75 -6.05
N PHE A 8 22.37 2.41 -5.62
CA PHE A 8 22.04 3.74 -6.11
C PHE A 8 21.30 4.57 -5.04
N THR A 9 21.38 5.88 -5.17
CA THR A 9 20.69 6.82 -4.30
C THR A 9 19.58 7.53 -5.06
N VAL A 10 18.40 7.60 -4.45
CA VAL A 10 17.26 8.38 -4.93
C VAL A 10 16.79 9.30 -3.82
N GLY A 11 16.85 10.62 -4.05
CA GLY A 11 16.68 11.60 -2.97
C GLY A 11 17.70 11.35 -1.85
N GLY A 12 17.22 11.15 -0.62
CA GLY A 12 18.04 10.79 0.54
C GLY A 12 18.15 9.30 0.84
N LEU A 13 17.56 8.43 0.00
CA LEU A 13 17.50 6.98 0.23
C LEU A 13 18.53 6.25 -0.63
N THR A 14 19.49 5.57 0.02
CA THR A 14 20.44 4.69 -0.65
C THR A 14 19.93 3.25 -0.63
N LEU A 15 19.76 2.67 -1.82
CA LEU A 15 19.32 1.30 -2.04
C LEU A 15 20.52 0.42 -2.41
N PRO A 16 20.56 -0.84 -1.94
CA PRO A 16 21.70 -1.74 -2.16
C PRO A 16 21.78 -2.29 -3.59
N ASN A 17 20.71 -2.15 -4.38
CA ASN A 17 20.60 -2.54 -5.77
C ASN A 17 19.38 -1.85 -6.41
N ARG A 18 19.14 -2.10 -7.70
CA ARG A 18 18.06 -1.50 -8.50
C ARG A 18 16.82 -2.40 -8.65
N ILE A 19 16.67 -3.41 -7.80
CA ILE A 19 15.52 -4.33 -7.81
C ILE A 19 14.47 -3.81 -6.83
N VAL A 20 13.31 -3.43 -7.38
CA VAL A 20 12.17 -2.94 -6.60
C VAL A 20 11.03 -3.95 -6.72
N MET A 21 10.50 -4.39 -5.59
CA MET A 21 9.25 -5.15 -5.57
C MET A 21 8.09 -4.17 -5.76
N ALA A 22 7.35 -4.37 -6.85
CA ALA A 22 6.14 -3.62 -7.14
C ALA A 22 5.04 -3.86 -6.10
N PRO A 23 4.12 -2.90 -5.91
CA PRO A 23 2.97 -3.07 -5.02
C PRO A 23 2.07 -4.19 -5.53
N MET A 24 1.76 -5.16 -4.67
CA MET A 24 0.93 -6.33 -5.01
C MET A 24 -0.07 -6.59 -3.87
N THR A 25 -1.31 -6.13 -4.04
CA THR A 25 -2.37 -6.32 -3.05
C THR A 25 -2.75 -7.78 -2.89
N ARG A 26 -2.75 -8.26 -1.63
CA ARG A 26 -3.00 -9.69 -1.30
C ARG A 26 -4.25 -9.95 -0.49
N THR A 27 -4.95 -8.90 -0.05
CA THR A 27 -6.16 -8.99 0.79
C THR A 27 -5.97 -9.89 2.02
N ALA A 28 -4.79 -9.81 2.65
CA ALA A 28 -4.36 -10.69 3.75
C ALA A 28 -4.35 -10.00 5.13
N SER A 29 -5.04 -8.85 5.25
CA SER A 29 -5.11 -8.05 6.47
C SER A 29 -6.56 -7.99 6.94
N PRO A 30 -7.08 -9.06 7.59
CA PRO A 30 -8.47 -9.08 8.06
C PRO A 30 -8.72 -7.92 9.02
N GLY A 31 -9.83 -7.21 8.82
CA GLY A 31 -10.16 -6.01 9.59
C GLY A 31 -9.20 -4.83 9.36
N GLY A 32 -8.45 -4.81 8.24
CA GLY A 32 -7.52 -3.74 7.91
C GLY A 32 -6.18 -3.82 8.66
N VAL A 33 -5.96 -4.85 9.48
CA VAL A 33 -4.76 -4.97 10.31
C VAL A 33 -3.79 -5.99 9.70
N PRO A 34 -2.57 -5.58 9.29
CA PRO A 34 -1.57 -6.51 8.79
C PRO A 34 -1.04 -7.39 9.91
N GLY A 35 -1.19 -8.70 9.76
CA GLY A 35 -0.80 -9.71 10.74
C GLY A 35 0.64 -10.22 10.60
N PRO A 36 1.02 -11.22 11.42
CA PRO A 36 2.35 -11.84 11.36
C PRO A 36 2.70 -12.45 9.99
N ASP A 37 1.70 -12.95 9.26
CA ASP A 37 1.84 -13.50 7.91
C ASP A 37 2.23 -12.42 6.89
N VAL A 38 1.72 -11.19 7.04
CA VAL A 38 2.11 -10.03 6.23
C VAL A 38 3.55 -9.62 6.52
N ALA A 39 3.94 -9.62 7.80
CA ALA A 39 5.31 -9.28 8.17
C ALA A 39 6.32 -10.30 7.65
N GLU A 40 6.05 -11.59 7.81
CA GLU A 40 6.89 -12.67 7.30
C GLU A 40 6.93 -12.70 5.77
N TYR A 41 5.84 -12.31 5.11
CA TYR A 41 5.81 -12.15 3.66
C TYR A 41 6.83 -11.11 3.17
N TYR A 42 6.86 -9.91 3.76
CA TYR A 42 7.80 -8.86 3.34
C TYR A 42 9.23 -9.12 3.83
N ALA A 43 9.41 -9.64 5.05
CA ALA A 43 10.73 -10.01 5.58
C ALA A 43 11.48 -10.97 4.64
N ARG A 44 10.78 -11.99 4.12
CA ARG A 44 11.35 -12.92 3.14
C ARG A 44 11.88 -12.21 1.88
N ARG A 45 11.21 -11.16 1.39
CA ARG A 45 11.71 -10.40 0.22
C ARG A 45 12.96 -9.60 0.56
N ALA A 46 13.01 -9.01 1.76
CA ALA A 46 14.21 -8.35 2.25
C ALA A 46 15.38 -9.34 2.38
N ALA A 47 15.15 -10.52 2.99
CA ALA A 47 16.15 -11.57 3.14
C ALA A 47 16.73 -12.06 1.79
N HIS A 48 15.95 -12.00 0.71
CA HIS A 48 16.38 -12.33 -0.65
C HIS A 48 16.85 -11.13 -1.48
N ARG A 49 17.39 -10.09 -0.81
CA ARG A 49 18.08 -8.94 -1.41
C ARG A 49 17.22 -8.09 -2.35
N VAL A 50 15.91 -8.01 -2.15
CA VAL A 50 15.11 -6.95 -2.80
C VAL A 50 15.61 -5.59 -2.30
N GLY A 51 15.95 -4.70 -3.22
CA GLY A 51 16.53 -3.39 -2.89
C GLY A 51 15.54 -2.46 -2.21
N LEU A 52 14.31 -2.40 -2.73
CA LEU A 52 13.19 -1.66 -2.14
C LEU A 52 11.90 -2.47 -2.26
N ILE A 53 11.14 -2.54 -1.18
CA ILE A 53 9.80 -3.11 -1.14
C ILE A 53 8.80 -1.96 -1.18
N ILE A 54 7.88 -1.98 -2.14
CA ILE A 54 6.67 -1.18 -2.09
C ILE A 54 5.58 -2.11 -1.55
N THR A 55 4.89 -1.71 -0.48
CA THR A 55 3.80 -2.52 0.09
C THR A 55 2.69 -2.74 -0.94
N GLU A 56 1.78 -3.66 -0.64
CA GLU A 56 0.41 -3.60 -1.15
C GLU A 56 -0.23 -2.21 -0.99
N GLY A 57 -1.34 -1.97 -1.70
CA GLY A 57 -2.12 -0.76 -1.48
C GLY A 57 -2.59 -0.69 -0.04
N THR A 58 -2.43 0.48 0.59
CA THR A 58 -2.81 0.71 1.99
C THR A 58 -3.81 1.86 2.06
N TYR A 59 -4.96 1.64 2.69
CA TYR A 59 -6.02 2.65 2.69
C TYR A 59 -5.68 3.83 3.61
N ILE A 60 -5.83 5.04 3.07
CA ILE A 60 -5.78 6.25 3.89
C ILE A 60 -7.03 6.35 4.78
N GLY A 61 -6.95 7.16 5.83
CA GLY A 61 -8.05 7.41 6.79
C GLY A 61 -9.18 8.26 6.22
N HIS A 62 -9.68 7.90 5.04
CA HIS A 62 -10.81 8.53 4.39
C HIS A 62 -11.93 7.50 4.18
N PRO A 63 -13.17 7.76 4.61
CA PRO A 63 -14.26 6.79 4.52
C PRO A 63 -14.56 6.26 3.11
N ALA A 64 -14.28 7.05 2.07
CA ALA A 64 -14.46 6.65 0.67
C ALA A 64 -13.22 6.00 0.01
N ALA A 65 -12.11 5.84 0.74
CA ALA A 65 -10.89 5.23 0.21
C ALA A 65 -10.99 3.71 -0.03
N PRO A 66 -11.60 2.91 0.86
CA PRO A 66 -11.65 1.44 0.71
C PRO A 66 -12.56 0.96 -0.42
N ALA A 67 -12.19 -0.11 -1.14
CA ALA A 67 -13.09 -0.80 -2.08
C ALA A 67 -13.09 -2.33 -1.94
N TYR A 68 -12.15 -2.89 -1.19
CA TYR A 68 -11.92 -4.33 -1.06
C TYR A 68 -11.64 -4.68 0.39
N ASP A 69 -12.24 -5.77 0.85
CA ASP A 69 -11.99 -6.35 2.16
C ASP A 69 -10.59 -6.96 2.25
N GLY A 70 -10.03 -6.99 3.46
CA GLY A 70 -8.72 -7.59 3.73
C GLY A 70 -7.52 -6.78 3.24
N VAL A 71 -7.74 -5.61 2.63
CA VAL A 71 -6.67 -4.65 2.31
C VAL A 71 -6.32 -3.88 3.59
N PRO A 72 -5.03 -3.72 3.92
CA PRO A 72 -4.62 -3.07 5.16
C PRO A 72 -4.90 -1.56 5.16
N ASP A 73 -5.24 -1.05 6.34
CA ASP A 73 -5.33 0.37 6.61
C ASP A 73 -3.95 0.97 6.92
N PHE A 74 -3.71 2.21 6.53
CA PHE A 74 -2.53 3.00 6.93
C PHE A 74 -2.92 4.15 7.86
N HIS A 75 -3.83 3.88 8.77
CA HIS A 75 -4.34 4.80 9.77
C HIS A 75 -4.93 4.01 10.94
N GLY A 76 -5.12 4.66 12.09
CA GLY A 76 -5.64 4.01 13.29
C GLY A 76 -4.57 3.18 14.02
N GLU A 77 -4.75 3.04 15.33
CA GLU A 77 -3.72 2.49 16.22
C GLU A 77 -3.37 1.03 15.90
N GLN A 78 -4.39 0.18 15.70
CA GLN A 78 -4.19 -1.26 15.48
C GLN A 78 -3.45 -1.54 14.16
N ALA A 79 -3.87 -0.90 13.07
CA ALA A 79 -3.24 -1.10 11.77
C ALA A 79 -1.81 -0.53 11.75
N LEU A 80 -1.58 0.65 12.35
CA LEU A 80 -0.22 1.21 12.48
C LEU A 80 0.69 0.36 13.37
N ALA A 81 0.17 -0.28 14.42
CA ALA A 81 0.94 -1.24 15.21
C ALA A 81 1.32 -2.50 14.40
N GLY A 82 0.40 -3.01 13.57
CA GLY A 82 0.68 -4.08 12.61
C GLY A 82 1.77 -3.67 11.61
N TRP A 83 1.68 -2.47 11.03
CA TRP A 83 2.70 -1.96 10.12
C TRP A 83 4.05 -1.74 10.79
N ALA A 84 4.08 -1.29 12.04
CA ALA A 84 5.32 -1.19 12.81
C ALA A 84 5.99 -2.57 12.98
N HIS A 85 5.19 -3.63 13.19
CA HIS A 85 5.71 -5.00 13.21
C HIS A 85 6.28 -5.43 11.85
N VAL A 86 5.57 -5.16 10.75
CA VAL A 86 6.06 -5.42 9.37
C VAL A 86 7.39 -4.69 9.13
N LEU A 87 7.45 -3.40 9.45
CA LEU A 87 8.63 -2.56 9.27
C LEU A 87 9.84 -3.10 10.03
N ARG A 88 9.65 -3.47 11.30
CA ARG A 88 10.69 -4.07 12.12
C ARG A 88 11.24 -5.36 11.48
N ARG A 89 10.36 -6.27 11.07
CA ARG A 89 10.79 -7.54 10.44
C ARG A 89 11.55 -7.33 9.13
N VAL A 90 11.15 -6.34 8.33
CA VAL A 90 11.88 -5.98 7.09
C VAL A 90 13.25 -5.39 7.42
N HIS A 91 13.34 -4.50 8.41
CA HIS A 91 14.61 -3.87 8.79
C HIS A 91 15.58 -4.85 9.46
N GLU A 92 15.09 -5.85 10.21
CA GLU A 92 15.92 -6.93 10.76
C GLU A 92 16.66 -7.71 9.66
N GLU A 93 16.03 -7.88 8.50
CA GLU A 93 16.63 -8.47 7.29
C GLU A 93 17.44 -7.47 6.44
N GLY A 94 17.62 -6.23 6.93
CA GLY A 94 18.31 -5.16 6.21
C GLY A 94 17.54 -4.61 5.00
N GLY A 95 16.24 -4.86 4.89
CA GLY A 95 15.40 -4.38 3.80
C GLY A 95 15.05 -2.90 3.89
N ARG A 96 14.55 -2.33 2.79
CA ARG A 96 13.95 -1.00 2.73
C ARG A 96 12.51 -1.15 2.27
N ILE A 97 11.58 -0.44 2.89
CA ILE A 97 10.15 -0.56 2.58
C ILE A 97 9.45 0.79 2.63
N ILE A 98 8.52 1.00 1.72
CA ILE A 98 7.65 2.19 1.66
C ILE A 98 6.20 1.80 1.43
N PRO A 99 5.23 2.55 2.00
CA PRO A 99 3.81 2.28 1.79
C PRO A 99 3.33 2.82 0.44
N GLN A 100 2.44 2.08 -0.23
CA GLN A 100 1.61 2.61 -1.31
C GLN A 100 0.30 3.15 -0.73
N LEU A 101 0.25 4.45 -0.42
CA LEU A 101 -0.97 5.09 0.05
C LEU A 101 -2.04 5.08 -1.05
N TRP A 102 -3.26 4.67 -0.70
CA TRP A 102 -4.29 4.39 -1.68
C TRP A 102 -5.67 4.95 -1.32
N HIS A 103 -6.28 5.62 -2.30
CA HIS A 103 -7.70 5.93 -2.37
C HIS A 103 -8.24 5.33 -3.68
N THR A 104 -9.23 4.44 -3.60
CA THR A 104 -9.70 3.66 -4.77
C THR A 104 -10.61 4.46 -5.71
N GLY A 105 -11.22 5.53 -5.20
CA GLY A 105 -12.04 6.44 -5.99
C GLY A 105 -13.23 5.73 -6.63
N ALA A 106 -13.43 5.91 -7.94
CA ALA A 106 -14.54 5.32 -8.69
C ALA A 106 -14.51 3.78 -8.78
N ALA A 107 -13.41 3.13 -8.37
CA ALA A 107 -13.36 1.66 -8.28
C ALA A 107 -14.17 1.10 -7.10
N ARG A 108 -14.50 1.95 -6.11
CA ARG A 108 -15.43 1.62 -5.02
C ARG A 108 -16.85 1.52 -5.59
N THR A 109 -17.53 0.39 -5.40
CA THR A 109 -18.90 0.16 -5.90
C THR A 109 -19.85 -0.19 -4.75
N ALA A 110 -21.04 0.43 -4.72
CA ALA A 110 -22.17 0.02 -3.87
C ALA A 110 -21.94 0.00 -2.35
N THR A 111 -21.30 1.04 -1.81
CA THR A 111 -21.01 1.19 -0.37
C THR A 111 -21.53 2.53 0.16
N ASP A 112 -21.85 2.59 1.46
CA ASP A 112 -22.06 3.83 2.23
C ASP A 112 -20.83 4.08 3.12
N PRO A 113 -20.13 5.23 3.04
CA PRO A 113 -20.38 6.36 2.13
C PRO A 113 -20.10 6.03 0.66
N PRO A 114 -20.75 6.77 -0.27
CA PRO A 114 -20.58 6.54 -1.70
C PRO A 114 -19.13 6.72 -2.15
N ALA A 115 -18.79 6.14 -3.30
CA ALA A 115 -17.52 6.40 -3.97
C ALA A 115 -17.33 7.90 -4.21
N GLU A 116 -16.08 8.36 -4.18
CA GLU A 116 -15.75 9.75 -4.48
C GLU A 116 -14.80 9.80 -5.68
N GLY A 117 -15.14 10.65 -6.64
CA GLY A 117 -14.40 10.77 -7.88
C GLY A 117 -14.42 12.20 -8.43
N PRO A 118 -13.72 12.47 -9.53
CA PRO A 118 -13.61 13.82 -10.07
C PRO A 118 -14.92 14.37 -10.64
N SER A 119 -15.82 13.51 -11.12
CA SER A 119 -17.02 13.90 -11.88
C SER A 119 -18.33 13.25 -11.43
N GLY A 120 -18.30 12.34 -10.45
CA GLY A 120 -19.47 11.53 -10.10
C GLY A 120 -19.87 10.53 -11.20
N ILE A 121 -18.90 10.10 -12.02
CA ILE A 121 -19.06 9.12 -13.09
C ILE A 121 -18.25 7.87 -12.73
N GLY A 122 -18.86 6.71 -12.89
CA GLY A 122 -18.27 5.39 -12.67
C GLY A 122 -17.36 4.95 -13.81
N LEU A 123 -16.68 3.81 -13.62
CA LEU A 123 -15.76 3.25 -14.62
C LEU A 123 -16.45 2.81 -15.92
N ASP A 124 -17.77 2.57 -15.88
CA ASP A 124 -18.62 2.23 -17.02
C ASP A 124 -19.22 3.46 -17.73
N GLY A 125 -18.92 4.66 -17.24
CA GLY A 125 -19.47 5.91 -17.78
C GLY A 125 -20.86 6.29 -17.24
N ALA A 126 -21.48 5.46 -16.40
CA ALA A 126 -22.74 5.80 -15.75
C ALA A 126 -22.53 6.71 -14.53
N PRO A 127 -23.53 7.49 -14.11
CA PRO A 127 -23.47 8.22 -12.84
C PRO A 127 -23.19 7.26 -11.67
N ALA A 128 -22.12 7.52 -10.92
CA ALA A 128 -21.74 6.71 -9.76
C ALA A 128 -20.99 7.56 -8.72
N GLY A 129 -21.36 7.37 -7.46
CA GLY A 129 -20.71 8.05 -6.34
C GLY A 129 -20.97 9.56 -6.33
N ARG A 130 -20.05 10.30 -5.74
CA ARG A 130 -20.09 11.75 -5.53
C ARG A 130 -18.90 12.42 -6.20
N ALA A 131 -19.17 13.50 -6.93
CA ALA A 131 -18.12 14.38 -7.43
C ALA A 131 -17.46 15.11 -6.25
N MET A 132 -16.14 15.04 -6.15
CA MET A 132 -15.38 15.80 -5.16
C MET A 132 -15.43 17.29 -5.52
N THR A 133 -15.78 18.12 -4.55
CA THR A 133 -15.73 19.58 -4.68
C THR A 133 -14.47 20.11 -4.01
N HIS A 134 -14.02 21.31 -4.41
CA HIS A 134 -12.91 21.97 -3.73
C HIS A 134 -13.26 22.15 -2.24
N ARG A 135 -12.49 21.50 -1.36
CA ARG A 135 -12.40 21.77 0.07
C ARG A 135 -10.95 21.64 0.51
#